data_AF-A0AA39TLB9-F1
#
_entry.id   AF-A0AA39TLB9-F1
#
_cell.length_a   1.000
_cell.length_b   1.000
_cell.length_c   1.000
_cell.angle_alpha   90.00
_cell.angle_beta   90.00
_cell.angle_gamma   90.00
#
_symmetry.space_group_name_H-M   'P 1'
#
loop_
_entity.id
_entity.type
_entity.pdbx_description
1 polymer ?
#
loop_
_entity_poly.entity_id
_entity_poly.type
_entity_poly.pdbx_seq_one_letter_code
_entity_poly.pdbx_strand_id
1 'polypeptide(L)'
;MKIPRRACYHADYLLMDFYKDKLEKDLSISAEIAAKLKRILTTLGDFSAEELGDKINVYGIIGSNTKNLLSNASQLNLMFRITIIAPFGLTSRIEHSEAVEGIFVDFKHFGHKKLPFVVAHIGPIFRNEISPHQGLLRIRELTVTHINHFVNLENKYNQNYSEVVNLEFMMFPREEQMSS
;
A
#
# COMPACT_ATOMS: atom_id res chain seq x y z
N MET A 1 0.49 32.65 -19.25
CA MET A 1 -0.49 31.53 -19.26
C MET A 1 -0.12 30.57 -18.14
N LYS A 2 -0.81 30.62 -16.99
CA LYS A 2 -0.54 29.70 -15.87
C LYS A 2 -1.06 28.31 -16.30
N ILE A 3 -0.16 27.35 -16.49
CA ILE A 3 -0.55 25.95 -16.64
C ILE A 3 -1.36 25.60 -15.38
N PRO A 4 -2.64 25.21 -15.49
CA PRO A 4 -3.40 24.81 -14.31
C PRO A 4 -2.63 23.67 -13.65
N ARG A 5 -2.29 23.82 -12.37
CA ARG A 5 -1.63 22.76 -11.61
C ARG A 5 -2.54 21.54 -11.68
N ARG A 6 -2.13 20.52 -12.43
CA ARG A 6 -2.84 19.24 -12.45
C ARG A 6 -2.65 18.62 -11.07
N ALA A 7 -3.70 18.66 -10.26
CA ALA A 7 -3.74 18.00 -8.97
C ALA A 7 -4.06 16.52 -9.21
N CYS A 8 -3.24 15.63 -8.63
CA CYS A 8 -3.48 14.19 -8.65
C CYS A 8 -3.96 13.75 -7.27
N TYR A 9 -4.93 12.85 -7.25
CA TYR A 9 -5.51 12.32 -6.03
C TYR A 9 -5.47 10.80 -6.09
N HIS A 10 -5.41 10.18 -4.92
CA HIS A 10 -5.48 8.74 -4.80
C HIS A 10 -6.97 8.37 -4.64
N ALA A 11 -7.49 7.56 -5.57
CA ALA A 11 -8.93 7.40 -5.78
C ALA A 11 -9.66 6.68 -4.63
N ASP A 12 -9.04 5.62 -4.09
CA ASP A 12 -9.43 4.94 -2.84
C ASP A 12 -9.53 5.92 -1.66
N TYR A 13 -8.56 6.83 -1.45
CA TYR A 13 -8.56 7.78 -0.34
C TYR A 13 -9.68 8.80 -0.50
N LEU A 14 -9.96 9.26 -1.71
CA LEU A 14 -11.11 10.13 -1.97
C LEU A 14 -12.42 9.46 -1.60
N LEU A 15 -12.60 8.19 -1.98
CA LEU A 15 -13.79 7.42 -1.62
C LEU A 15 -13.85 7.12 -0.13
N MET A 16 -12.72 6.76 0.49
CA MET A 16 -12.63 6.52 1.92
C MET A 16 -13.02 7.76 2.71
N ASP A 17 -12.45 8.92 2.37
CA ASP A 17 -12.75 10.19 3.02
C ASP A 17 -14.22 10.57 2.82
N PHE A 18 -14.76 10.39 1.61
CA PHE A 18 -16.19 10.62 1.34
C PHE A 18 -17.11 9.74 2.19
N TYR A 19 -16.83 8.44 2.29
CA TYR A 19 -17.65 7.52 3.09
C TYR A 19 -17.54 7.79 4.59
N LYS A 20 -16.34 8.11 5.09
CA LYS A 20 -16.14 8.52 6.49
C LYS A 20 -16.90 9.79 6.82
N ASP A 21 -16.77 10.81 5.98
CA ASP A 21 -17.50 12.08 6.14
C ASP A 21 -19.01 11.84 6.16
N LYS A 22 -19.51 10.96 5.28
CA LYS A 22 -20.93 10.61 5.24
C LYS A 22 -21.38 9.93 6.53
N LEU A 23 -20.61 8.96 7.04
CA LEU A 23 -20.89 8.25 8.28
C LEU A 23 -20.84 9.16 9.53
N GLU A 24 -19.95 10.15 9.55
CA GLU A 24 -19.76 11.04 10.71
C GLU A 24 -20.76 12.21 10.74
N LYS A 25 -21.09 12.78 9.58
CA LYS A 25 -21.84 14.05 9.50
C LYS A 25 -23.33 13.86 9.26
N ASP A 26 -23.75 12.74 8.67
CA ASP A 26 -25.15 12.50 8.35
C ASP A 26 -25.84 11.64 9.42
N LEU A 27 -26.40 12.32 10.43
CA LEU A 27 -27.14 11.70 11.54
C LEU A 27 -28.45 11.01 11.10
N SER A 28 -28.85 11.16 9.83
CA SER A 28 -30.09 10.59 9.27
C SER A 28 -29.89 9.24 8.58
N ILE A 29 -28.66 8.72 8.54
CA ILE A 29 -28.36 7.44 7.88
C ILE A 29 -29.02 6.29 8.65
N SER A 30 -29.89 5.54 7.95
CA SER A 30 -30.41 4.26 8.45
C SER A 30 -29.28 3.29 8.79
N ALA A 31 -29.43 2.52 9.87
CA ALA A 31 -28.46 1.52 10.31
C ALA A 31 -28.03 0.56 9.18
N GLU A 32 -28.93 0.26 8.24
CA GLU A 32 -28.67 -0.60 7.08
C GLU A 32 -27.69 0.04 6.07
N ILE A 33 -27.83 1.34 5.80
CA ILE A 33 -26.93 2.08 4.92
C ILE A 33 -25.56 2.24 5.59
N ALA A 34 -25.53 2.51 6.90
CA ALA A 34 -24.28 2.59 7.65
C ALA A 34 -23.50 1.26 7.63
N ALA A 35 -24.19 0.13 7.80
CA ALA A 35 -23.60 -1.20 7.67
C ALA A 35 -23.04 -1.44 6.27
N LYS A 36 -23.80 -1.07 5.22
CA LYS A 36 -23.34 -1.17 3.82
C LYS A 36 -22.08 -0.33 3.55
N LEU A 37 -22.01 0.90 4.07
CA LEU A 37 -20.84 1.77 3.91
C LEU A 37 -19.60 1.22 4.63
N LYS A 38 -19.78 0.69 5.85
CA LYS A 38 -18.69 0.02 6.59
C LYS A 38 -18.14 -1.18 5.82
N ARG A 39 -19.03 -2.02 5.27
CA ARG A 39 -18.64 -3.15 4.42
C ARG A 39 -17.84 -2.69 3.20
N ILE A 40 -18.28 -1.63 2.53
CA ILE A 40 -17.57 -1.07 1.37
C ILE A 40 -16.18 -0.54 1.78
N LEU A 41 -16.05 0.07 2.97
CA LEU A 41 -14.75 0.54 3.48
C LEU A 41 -13.78 -0.62 3.71
N THR A 42 -14.26 -1.77 4.20
CA THR A 42 -13.43 -2.96 4.40
C THR A 42 -12.95 -3.56 3.08
N THR A 43 -13.81 -3.59 2.05
CA THR A 43 -13.49 -4.17 0.73
C THR A 43 -12.92 -3.15 -0.27
N LEU A 44 -12.65 -1.91 0.15
CA LEU A 44 -12.26 -0.84 -0.77
C LEU A 44 -10.94 -1.13 -1.50
N GLY A 45 -10.02 -1.84 -0.83
CA GLY A 45 -8.73 -2.24 -1.39
C GLY A 45 -8.82 -3.27 -2.52
N ASP A 46 -9.95 -3.95 -2.66
CA ASP A 46 -10.15 -4.98 -3.69
C ASP A 46 -10.70 -4.42 -5.00
N PHE A 47 -11.11 -3.14 -5.04
CA PHE A 47 -11.72 -2.54 -6.22
C PHE A 47 -10.68 -2.24 -7.30
N SER A 48 -11.06 -2.50 -8.55
CA SER A 48 -10.31 -2.09 -9.73
C SER A 48 -10.34 -0.57 -9.92
N ALA A 49 -9.40 -0.06 -10.73
CA ALA A 49 -9.37 1.36 -11.08
C ALA A 49 -10.68 1.83 -11.74
N GLU A 50 -11.31 0.98 -12.55
CA GLU A 50 -12.59 1.27 -13.21
C GLU A 50 -13.73 1.38 -12.19
N GLU A 51 -13.87 0.40 -11.28
CA GLU A 51 -14.90 0.42 -10.24
C GLU A 51 -14.75 1.62 -9.28
N LEU A 52 -13.51 2.01 -8.96
CA LEU A 52 -13.25 3.23 -8.18
C LEU A 52 -13.68 4.47 -8.95
N GLY A 53 -13.34 4.56 -10.24
CA GLY A 53 -13.74 5.67 -11.12
C GLY A 53 -15.25 5.80 -11.26
N ASP A 54 -15.95 4.68 -11.47
CA ASP A 54 -17.40 4.64 -11.57
C ASP A 54 -18.08 5.12 -10.29
N LYS A 55 -17.60 4.67 -9.12
CA LYS A 55 -18.13 5.12 -7.83
C LYS A 55 -17.88 6.62 -7.62
N ILE A 56 -16.69 7.11 -7.95
CA ILE A 56 -16.37 8.55 -7.89
C ILE A 56 -17.35 9.37 -8.74
N ASN A 57 -17.63 8.90 -9.96
CA ASN A 57 -18.57 9.56 -10.88
C ASN A 57 -20.02 9.50 -10.36
N VAL A 58 -20.47 8.32 -9.90
CA VAL A 58 -21.84 8.10 -9.38
C VAL A 58 -22.11 8.99 -8.16
N TYR A 59 -21.14 9.13 -7.25
CA TYR A 59 -21.28 9.99 -6.07
C TYR A 59 -20.96 11.47 -6.34
N GLY A 60 -20.54 11.82 -7.57
CA GLY A 60 -20.22 13.19 -7.94
C GLY A 60 -19.05 13.78 -7.16
N ILE A 61 -18.06 12.95 -6.81
CA ILE A 61 -16.90 13.38 -6.02
C ILE A 61 -16.00 14.28 -6.87
N ILE A 62 -15.72 15.49 -6.37
CA ILE A 62 -14.87 16.49 -7.01
C ILE A 62 -13.51 16.59 -6.32
N GLY A 63 -12.51 17.12 -7.02
CA GLY A 63 -11.19 17.34 -6.43
C GLY A 63 -11.28 18.29 -5.22
N SER A 64 -10.82 17.85 -4.06
CA SER A 64 -10.94 18.60 -2.79
C SER A 64 -10.40 20.02 -2.86
N ASN A 65 -9.27 20.22 -3.55
CA ASN A 65 -8.60 21.53 -3.65
C ASN A 65 -9.01 22.32 -4.89
N THR A 66 -9.34 21.64 -5.98
CA THR A 66 -9.61 22.29 -7.28
C THR A 66 -11.10 22.52 -7.52
N LYS A 67 -11.97 21.79 -6.82
CA LYS A 67 -13.43 21.73 -7.02
C LYS A 67 -13.84 21.39 -8.47
N ASN A 68 -12.94 20.81 -9.24
CA ASN A 68 -13.17 20.39 -10.62
C ASN A 68 -13.61 18.92 -10.67
N LEU A 69 -14.27 18.52 -11.77
CA LEU A 69 -14.49 17.12 -12.07
C LEU A 69 -13.14 16.39 -12.21
N LEU A 70 -13.14 15.15 -11.73
CA LEU A 70 -11.99 14.25 -11.83
C LEU A 70 -12.01 13.53 -13.19
N SER A 71 -10.83 13.30 -13.75
CA SER A 71 -10.70 12.38 -14.88
C SER A 71 -10.90 10.93 -14.42
N ASN A 72 -11.14 10.03 -15.37
CA ASN A 72 -11.23 8.59 -15.09
C ASN A 72 -10.01 8.12 -14.29
N ALA A 73 -10.29 7.28 -13.29
CA ALA A 73 -9.25 6.66 -12.48
C ALA A 73 -8.39 5.75 -13.35
N SER A 74 -7.09 5.79 -13.11
CA SER A 74 -6.11 4.98 -13.83
C SER A 74 -5.03 4.49 -12.87
N GLN A 75 -4.41 3.37 -13.22
CA GLN A 75 -3.32 2.81 -12.43
C GLN A 75 -2.04 3.62 -12.65
N LEU A 76 -1.38 4.00 -11.56
CA LEU A 76 -0.09 4.67 -11.59
C LEU A 76 0.98 3.74 -11.00
N ASN A 77 2.10 3.59 -11.70
CA ASN A 77 3.26 2.92 -11.13
C ASN A 77 3.91 3.84 -10.08
N LEU A 78 3.96 3.37 -8.83
CA LEU A 78 4.54 4.08 -7.70
C LEU A 78 6.06 3.85 -7.56
N MET A 79 6.69 3.11 -8.46
CA MET A 79 8.14 2.97 -8.48
C MET A 79 8.80 4.21 -9.12
N PHE A 80 9.96 4.59 -8.61
CA PHE A 80 10.75 5.65 -9.25
C PHE A 80 11.45 5.10 -10.48
N ARG A 81 11.34 5.83 -11.60
CA ARG A 81 12.19 5.60 -12.76
C ARG A 81 13.43 6.48 -12.62
N ILE A 82 14.59 5.85 -12.55
CA ILE A 82 15.89 6.53 -12.53
C ILE A 82 16.55 6.34 -13.89
N THR A 83 17.01 7.45 -14.47
CA THR A 83 17.90 7.42 -15.62
C THR A 83 19.33 7.53 -15.11
N ILE A 84 20.09 6.45 -15.24
CA ILE A 84 21.51 6.41 -14.94
C ILE A 84 22.25 6.96 -16.16
N ILE A 85 22.94 8.07 -15.95
CA ILE A 85 23.82 8.68 -16.94
C ILE A 85 25.23 8.13 -16.68
N ALA A 86 25.64 7.15 -17.48
CA ALA A 86 26.98 6.60 -17.43
C ALA A 86 27.84 7.16 -18.57
N PRO A 87 29.19 7.16 -18.44
CA PRO A 87 30.09 7.59 -19.52
C PRO A 87 29.86 6.85 -20.85
N PHE A 88 29.32 5.62 -20.79
CA PHE A 88 29.09 4.75 -21.94
C PHE A 88 27.66 4.79 -22.49
N GLY A 89 26.76 5.62 -21.92
CA GLY A 89 25.39 5.78 -22.41
C GLY A 89 24.34 6.00 -21.33
N LEU A 90 23.09 6.17 -21.77
CA LEU A 90 21.93 6.30 -20.91
C LEU A 90 21.32 4.92 -20.65
N THR A 91 21.24 4.53 -19.38
CA THR A 91 20.51 3.32 -18.97
C THR A 91 19.38 3.73 -18.04
N SER A 92 18.16 3.28 -18.28
CA SER A 92 17.06 3.49 -17.35
C SER A 92 16.91 2.29 -16.43
N ARG A 93 16.85 2.53 -15.11
CA ARG A 93 16.56 1.54 -14.08
C ARG A 93 15.30 1.96 -13.32
N ILE A 94 14.47 0.99 -12.99
CA ILE A 94 13.37 1.22 -12.06
C ILE A 94 13.92 0.93 -10.66
N GLU A 95 13.79 1.88 -9.76
CA GLU A 95 14.10 1.63 -8.35
C GLU A 95 12.92 0.92 -7.72
N HIS A 96 13.21 -0.26 -7.18
CA HIS A 96 12.24 -1.10 -6.54
C HIS A 96 11.91 -0.51 -5.17
N SER A 97 10.62 -0.35 -4.90
CA SER A 97 10.13 0.22 -3.64
C SER A 97 10.32 -0.70 -2.45
N GLU A 98 10.85 -1.90 -2.66
CA GLU A 98 11.09 -2.88 -1.63
C GLU A 98 12.56 -3.30 -1.70
N ALA A 99 13.32 -2.96 -0.66
CA ALA A 99 14.74 -3.24 -0.55
C ALA A 99 15.09 -4.75 -0.43
N VAL A 100 14.17 -5.64 -0.78
CA VAL A 100 14.28 -7.11 -0.62
C VAL A 100 14.91 -7.79 -1.84
N GLU A 101 14.76 -7.22 -3.04
CA GLU A 101 15.12 -7.94 -4.27
C GLU A 101 16.60 -8.36 -4.33
N GLY A 102 17.50 -7.55 -3.77
CA GLY A 102 18.93 -7.90 -3.68
C GLY A 102 19.19 -9.20 -2.91
N ILE A 103 18.43 -9.47 -1.83
CA ILE A 103 18.60 -10.67 -1.00
C ILE A 103 18.28 -11.93 -1.79
N PHE A 104 17.25 -11.90 -2.64
CA PHE A 104 16.87 -13.05 -3.46
C PHE A 104 17.82 -13.28 -4.62
N VAL A 105 18.31 -12.20 -5.26
CA VAL A 105 19.34 -12.30 -6.30
C VAL A 105 20.63 -12.91 -5.71
N ASP A 106 20.99 -12.50 -4.51
CA ASP A 106 22.17 -13.01 -3.79
C ASP A 106 21.92 -14.30 -3.01
N PHE A 107 20.77 -14.95 -3.16
CA PHE A 107 20.45 -16.16 -2.41
C PHE A 107 21.51 -17.25 -2.57
N LYS A 108 22.12 -17.38 -3.76
CA LYS A 108 23.20 -18.34 -4.02
C LYS A 108 24.42 -18.11 -3.12
N HIS A 109 24.76 -16.86 -2.80
CA HIS A 109 25.84 -16.52 -1.87
C HIS A 109 25.54 -16.97 -0.43
N PHE A 110 24.26 -17.15 -0.10
CA PHE A 110 23.79 -17.72 1.16
C PHE A 110 23.53 -19.24 1.08
N GLY A 111 23.63 -19.85 -0.11
CA GLY A 111 23.27 -21.26 -0.34
C GLY A 111 24.11 -22.27 0.44
N HIS A 112 25.26 -21.86 0.99
CA HIS A 112 26.09 -22.67 1.89
C HIS A 112 25.53 -22.75 3.31
N LYS A 113 24.62 -21.83 3.69
CA LYS A 113 24.02 -21.82 5.02
C LYS A 113 23.00 -22.95 5.13
N LYS A 114 23.06 -23.70 6.22
CA LYS A 114 22.03 -24.69 6.56
C LYS A 114 20.73 -23.97 6.91
N LEU A 115 19.61 -24.51 6.44
CA LEU A 115 18.28 -24.04 6.86
C LEU A 115 17.96 -24.52 8.28
N PRO A 116 17.24 -23.72 9.08
CA PRO A 116 16.77 -22.37 8.77
C PRO A 116 17.88 -21.30 8.93
N PHE A 117 17.80 -20.22 8.14
CA PHE A 117 18.65 -19.04 8.33
C PHE A 117 17.89 -17.75 8.03
N VAL A 118 18.39 -16.64 8.60
CA VAL A 118 17.79 -15.32 8.45
C VAL A 118 18.76 -14.36 7.76
N VAL A 119 18.24 -13.52 6.88
CA VAL A 119 18.96 -12.38 6.30
C VAL A 119 18.14 -11.12 6.56
N ALA A 120 18.76 -10.14 7.20
CA ALA A 120 18.16 -8.83 7.44
C ALA A 120 18.83 -7.77 6.55
N HIS A 121 18.04 -6.86 5.99
CA HIS A 121 18.53 -5.70 5.27
C HIS A 121 17.86 -4.45 5.83
N ILE A 122 18.67 -3.44 6.10
CA ILE A 122 18.23 -2.13 6.57
C ILE A 122 18.63 -1.13 5.51
N GLY A 123 17.66 -0.42 4.94
CA GLY A 123 17.96 0.54 3.89
C GLY A 123 16.78 1.43 3.53
N PRO A 124 17.04 2.47 2.73
CA PRO A 124 16.00 3.33 2.21
C PRO A 124 15.16 2.57 1.17
N ILE A 125 13.86 2.82 1.21
CA ILE A 125 12.92 2.48 0.14
C ILE A 125 12.29 3.76 -0.39
N PHE A 126 12.01 3.75 -1.68
CA PHE A 126 11.43 4.89 -2.36
C PHE A 126 10.08 4.51 -2.95
N ARG A 127 9.06 5.30 -2.63
CA ARG A 127 7.73 5.20 -3.24
C ARG A 127 7.34 6.54 -3.81
N ASN A 128 7.03 6.58 -5.10
CA ASN A 128 6.57 7.76 -5.81
C ASN A 128 5.11 8.08 -5.46
N GLU A 129 4.91 8.38 -4.18
CA GLU A 129 3.61 8.49 -3.55
C GLU A 129 2.82 9.68 -4.12
N ILE A 130 1.55 9.42 -4.41
CA ILE A 130 0.63 10.43 -4.91
C ILE A 130 0.15 11.22 -3.69
N SER A 131 0.36 12.54 -3.69
CA SER A 131 -0.25 13.42 -2.70
C SER A 131 0.03 13.01 -1.23
N PRO A 132 1.28 13.13 -0.74
CA PRO A 132 1.67 12.77 0.63
C PRO A 132 1.15 13.81 1.65
N HIS A 133 -0.04 13.58 2.20
CA HIS A 133 -0.69 14.51 3.13
C HIS A 133 -0.70 14.03 4.59
N GLN A 134 -0.18 12.83 4.90
CA GLN A 134 -0.26 12.20 6.23
C GLN A 134 1.04 12.26 7.03
N GLY A 135 1.89 13.27 6.78
CA GLY A 135 3.17 13.42 7.47
C GLY A 135 4.05 12.17 7.33
N LEU A 136 4.59 11.69 8.46
CA LEU A 136 5.49 10.52 8.49
C LEU A 136 4.83 9.20 8.06
N LEU A 137 3.49 9.09 8.11
CA LEU A 137 2.79 7.88 7.70
C LEU A 137 2.85 7.66 6.19
N ARG A 138 3.12 8.73 5.42
CA ARG A 138 3.08 8.68 3.96
C ARG A 138 4.12 9.61 3.34
N ILE A 139 5.32 9.09 3.20
CA ILE A 139 6.51 9.78 2.67
C ILE A 139 7.07 9.05 1.45
N ARG A 140 7.91 9.74 0.67
CA ARG A 140 8.49 9.19 -0.56
C ARG A 140 9.80 8.44 -0.36
N GLU A 141 10.40 8.57 0.81
CA GLU A 141 11.64 7.92 1.22
C GLU A 141 11.48 7.47 2.67
N LEU A 142 11.64 6.18 2.94
CA LEU A 142 11.54 5.59 4.28
C LEU A 142 12.68 4.61 4.49
N THR A 143 13.32 4.64 5.65
CA THR A 143 14.22 3.55 6.04
C THR A 143 13.42 2.41 6.62
N VAL A 144 13.54 1.22 6.03
CA VAL A 144 12.85 0.01 6.48
C VAL A 144 13.86 -1.08 6.80
N THR A 145 13.46 -1.97 7.71
CA THR A 145 14.17 -3.21 7.97
C THR A 145 13.35 -4.36 7.41
N HIS A 146 13.94 -5.11 6.49
CA HIS A 146 13.35 -6.31 5.92
C HIS A 146 14.07 -7.54 6.47
N ILE A 147 13.29 -8.50 6.96
CA ILE A 147 13.81 -9.76 7.51
C ILE A 147 13.29 -10.89 6.64
N ASN A 148 14.20 -11.63 6.01
CA ASN A 148 13.89 -12.82 5.23
C ASN A 148 14.30 -14.04 6.03
N HIS A 149 13.30 -14.81 6.46
CA HIS A 149 13.50 -16.06 7.18
C HIS A 149 13.35 -17.23 6.22
N PHE A 150 14.48 -17.85 5.86
CA PHE A 150 14.52 -19.02 5.00
C PHE A 150 14.41 -20.28 5.84
N VAL A 151 13.38 -21.08 5.58
CA VAL A 151 13.04 -22.30 6.34
C VAL A 151 12.90 -23.50 5.41
N ASN A 152 12.99 -24.71 5.97
CA ASN A 152 12.64 -25.92 5.24
C ASN A 152 11.11 -25.96 5.02
N LEU A 153 10.67 -26.25 3.80
CA LEU A 153 9.24 -26.39 3.49
C LEU A 153 8.58 -27.56 4.24
N GLU A 154 9.31 -28.65 4.45
CA GLU A 154 8.84 -29.83 5.17
C GLU A 154 8.84 -29.63 6.69
N ASN A 155 9.68 -28.73 7.19
CA ASN A 155 9.78 -28.44 8.61
C ASN A 155 9.92 -26.93 8.86
N LYS A 156 8.78 -26.31 9.18
CA LYS A 156 8.67 -24.88 9.51
C LYS A 156 8.63 -24.61 11.02
N TYR A 157 8.99 -25.60 11.84
CA TYR A 157 9.00 -25.44 13.29
C TYR A 157 10.03 -24.40 13.73
N ASN A 158 9.64 -23.51 14.65
CA ASN A 158 10.52 -22.54 15.28
C ASN A 158 10.78 -22.97 16.73
N GLN A 159 12.04 -23.18 17.07
CA GLN A 159 12.48 -23.62 18.41
C GLN A 159 12.10 -22.63 19.52
N ASN A 160 12.01 -21.34 19.20
CA ASN A 160 11.72 -20.27 20.15
C ASN A 160 10.23 -19.97 20.27
N TYR A 161 9.34 -20.75 19.64
CA TYR A 161 7.89 -20.53 19.74
C TYR A 161 7.37 -20.57 21.19
N SER A 162 8.00 -21.40 22.04
CA SER A 162 7.67 -21.51 23.47
C SER A 162 7.83 -20.19 24.24
N GLU A 163 8.68 -19.28 23.77
CA GLU A 163 8.92 -17.98 24.40
C GLU A 163 7.73 -17.01 24.22
N VAL A 164 6.90 -17.25 23.19
CA VAL A 164 5.84 -16.32 22.76
C VAL A 164 4.44 -16.93 22.78
N VAL A 165 4.30 -18.21 23.16
CA VAL A 165 3.03 -18.95 23.09
C VAL A 165 1.90 -18.35 23.93
N ASN A 166 2.24 -17.70 25.04
CA ASN A 166 1.27 -17.09 25.96
C ASN A 166 1.04 -15.60 25.70
N LEU A 167 1.52 -15.04 24.58
CA LEU A 167 1.26 -13.65 24.23
C LEU A 167 -0.20 -13.47 23.79
N GLU A 168 -0.92 -12.62 24.50
CA GLU A 168 -2.27 -12.21 24.12
C GLU A 168 -2.21 -10.94 23.25
N PHE A 169 -2.85 -10.98 22.08
CA PHE A 169 -2.94 -9.84 21.18
C PHE A 169 -4.23 -9.89 20.37
N MET A 170 -4.71 -8.70 19.97
CA MET A 170 -5.89 -8.59 19.12
C MET A 170 -5.55 -9.08 17.71
N MET A 171 -6.17 -10.18 17.30
CA MET A 171 -6.09 -10.70 15.94
C MET A 171 -7.36 -10.31 15.17
N PHE A 172 -7.21 -9.98 13.89
CA PHE A 172 -8.34 -9.69 13.01
C PHE A 172 -8.26 -10.55 11.74
N PRO A 173 -8.71 -11.82 11.81
CA PRO A 173 -8.58 -12.77 10.72
C PRO A 173 -9.45 -12.40 9.51
N ARG A 174 -9.14 -12.96 8.34
CA ARG A 174 -9.85 -12.67 7.09
C ARG A 174 -11.34 -12.98 7.19
N GLU A 175 -11.70 -14.06 7.86
CA GLU A 175 -13.08 -14.50 8.03
C GLU A 175 -13.91 -13.42 8.74
N GLU A 176 -13.36 -12.82 9.80
CA GLU A 176 -14.00 -11.73 10.55
C GLU A 176 -14.06 -10.42 9.75
N GLN A 177 -13.06 -10.15 8.91
CA GLN A 177 -13.06 -9.01 8.00
C GLN A 177 -14.21 -9.08 6.98
N MET A 178 -14.52 -10.29 6.48
CA MET A 178 -15.52 -10.50 5.43
C MET A 178 -16.96 -10.64 5.96
N SER A 179 -17.12 -11.03 7.23
CA SER A 179 -18.43 -11.17 7.89
C SER A 179 -18.96 -9.86 8.48
N SER A 180 -18.13 -8.83 8.59
CA SER A 180 -18.44 -7.53 9.20
C SER A 180 -19.03 -6.51 8.21
#